data_AF-A0A8A2U9I9-F1
#
_entry.id   AF-A0A8A2U9I9-F1
#
_cell.length_a   1.000
_cell.length_b   1.000
_cell.length_c   1.000
_cell.angle_alpha   90.00
_cell.angle_beta   90.00
_cell.angle_gamma   90.00
#
_symmetry.space_group_name_H-M   'P 1'
#
loop_
_entity.id
_entity.type
_entity.pdbx_description
1 polymer ?
#
loop_
_entity_poly.entity_id
_entity_poly.type
_entity_poly.pdbx_seq_one_letter_code
_entity_poly.pdbx_strand_id
1 'polypeptide(L)'
;MAFSRDPLDELVVPDGTEAQERDLVTDGDILVGSRSTVEFGVRGRNVLAGEAAEFGGAIEADGDCRLDMWCDVVENVLVGQDAYIGERVHIGGRLKVAGDLDIGDDVEIEEGFEANGWIVIRNPMPTIVFLFVYLKHLLLIGEEDTAQRLIDELVDDEDGEPDAEPLVIPRNATVGDDAWRVSTPATIGDDCRLHGNVRAETVDVGADCNVFGSLRARGDVTVGEGTRIHGDVTTRDGDVVIEPDARILGDVSCDDLEIGPDAEIDGTIRADGEITMGTTERERE
;
A
#
# COMPACT_ATOMS: atom_id res chain seq x y z
N MET A 1 1.39 7.36 25.54
CA MET A 1 0.45 7.92 24.55
C MET A 1 1.31 8.37 23.39
N ALA A 2 1.49 7.48 22.42
CA ALA A 2 2.31 7.74 21.25
C ALA A 2 1.54 8.71 20.35
N PHE A 3 2.22 9.76 19.90
CA PHE A 3 1.72 10.74 18.97
C PHE A 3 1.55 10.08 17.59
N SER A 4 0.45 10.42 16.91
CA SER A 4 0.17 10.25 15.46
C SER A 4 1.27 9.57 14.65
N ARG A 5 1.07 8.34 14.22
CA ARG A 5 1.74 7.85 13.02
C ARG A 5 1.17 8.65 11.84
N ASP A 6 1.99 9.26 10.99
CA ASP A 6 1.50 9.76 9.70
C ASP A 6 0.92 8.52 9.01
N PRO A 7 -0.32 8.53 8.49
CA PRO A 7 -0.88 7.38 7.79
C PRO A 7 0.00 6.93 6.61
N LEU A 8 0.95 7.76 6.15
CA LEU A 8 1.96 7.43 5.13
C LEU A 8 3.35 7.08 5.70
N ASP A 9 3.47 6.77 6.99
CA ASP A 9 4.72 6.34 7.66
C ASP A 9 4.93 4.82 7.58
N GLU A 10 4.09 4.08 6.86
CA GLU A 10 4.15 2.64 6.70
C GLU A 10 3.67 2.21 5.32
N LEU A 11 4.24 1.13 4.78
CA LEU A 11 3.66 0.41 3.64
C LEU A 11 2.66 -0.59 4.19
N VAL A 12 1.39 -0.46 3.80
CA VAL A 12 0.33 -1.39 4.18
C VAL A 12 -0.22 -2.03 2.91
N VAL A 13 -0.11 -3.34 2.80
CA VAL A 13 -0.70 -4.13 1.73
C VAL A 13 -1.85 -4.94 2.34
N PRO A 14 -3.11 -4.61 2.05
CA PRO A 14 -4.25 -5.24 2.71
C PRO A 14 -4.49 -6.65 2.19
N ASP A 15 -5.29 -7.40 2.95
CA ASP A 15 -5.62 -8.80 2.66
C ASP A 15 -6.09 -9.01 1.22
N GLY A 16 -5.70 -10.15 0.64
CA GLY A 16 -6.10 -10.53 -0.72
C GLY A 16 -5.55 -9.64 -1.84
N THR A 17 -4.62 -8.71 -1.55
CA THR A 17 -4.01 -7.88 -2.58
C THR A 17 -3.23 -8.73 -3.58
N GLU A 18 -3.48 -8.48 -4.87
CA GLU A 18 -2.75 -9.10 -5.96
C GLU A 18 -1.89 -8.08 -6.70
N ALA A 19 -0.56 -8.24 -6.59
CA ALA A 19 0.38 -7.56 -7.46
C ALA A 19 0.70 -8.47 -8.65
N GLN A 20 0.06 -8.20 -9.79
CA GLN A 20 0.34 -8.89 -11.03
C GLN A 20 1.46 -8.14 -11.79
N GLU A 21 2.02 -8.74 -12.84
CA GLU A 21 3.13 -8.13 -13.62
C GLU A 21 2.81 -6.74 -14.19
N ARG A 22 1.53 -6.33 -14.21
CA ARG A 22 1.08 -5.07 -14.81
C ARG A 22 0.25 -4.21 -13.88
N ASP A 23 -0.55 -4.81 -13.01
CA ASP A 23 -1.54 -4.11 -12.21
C ASP A 23 -1.47 -4.55 -10.75
N LEU A 24 -1.63 -3.58 -9.86
CA LEU A 24 -1.82 -3.77 -8.43
C LEU A 24 -3.31 -3.63 -8.11
N VAL A 25 -3.92 -4.73 -7.70
CA VAL A 25 -5.38 -4.85 -7.50
C VAL A 25 -5.69 -5.06 -6.03
N THR A 26 -6.58 -4.22 -5.50
CA THR A 26 -7.13 -4.34 -4.14
C THR A 26 -8.63 -4.01 -4.16
N ASP A 27 -9.38 -4.58 -3.21
CA ASP A 27 -10.80 -4.26 -3.03
C ASP A 27 -11.02 -2.91 -2.31
N GLY A 28 -9.99 -2.42 -1.60
CA GLY A 28 -10.02 -1.20 -0.80
C GLY A 28 -9.63 0.06 -1.55
N ASP A 29 -9.44 1.14 -0.79
CA ASP A 29 -8.89 2.38 -1.31
C ASP A 29 -7.38 2.28 -1.50
N ILE A 30 -6.84 3.07 -2.43
CA ILE A 30 -5.41 3.14 -2.71
C ILE A 30 -4.91 4.53 -2.37
N LEU A 31 -4.02 4.61 -1.38
CA LEU A 31 -3.39 5.84 -0.92
C LEU A 31 -1.91 5.83 -1.35
N VAL A 32 -1.54 6.73 -2.25
CA VAL A 32 -0.15 6.86 -2.72
C VAL A 32 0.45 8.15 -2.20
N GLY A 33 1.49 8.02 -1.38
CA GLY A 33 2.23 9.13 -0.81
C GLY A 33 2.99 9.93 -1.87
N SER A 34 3.25 11.21 -1.57
CA SER A 34 3.97 12.12 -2.47
C SER A 34 5.33 11.59 -2.90
N ARG A 35 5.73 11.92 -4.14
CA ARG A 35 7.03 11.57 -4.74
C ARG A 35 7.32 10.07 -4.78
N SER A 36 6.27 9.27 -4.86
CA SER A 36 6.39 7.81 -4.97
C SER A 36 6.22 7.39 -6.41
N THR A 37 6.89 6.32 -6.79
CA THR A 37 6.79 5.71 -8.12
C THR A 37 6.11 4.36 -8.00
N VAL A 38 4.99 4.20 -8.69
CA VAL A 38 4.29 2.92 -8.86
C VAL A 38 4.47 2.51 -10.31
N GLU A 39 5.31 1.50 -10.57
CA GLU A 39 5.61 1.05 -11.94
C GLU A 39 4.43 0.29 -12.58
N PHE A 40 3.47 -0.15 -11.76
CA PHE A 40 2.24 -0.83 -12.16
C PHE A 40 1.12 0.16 -12.54
N GLY A 41 0.08 -0.37 -13.17
CA GLY A 41 -1.27 0.19 -13.05
C GLY A 41 -1.86 -0.11 -11.67
N VAL A 42 -2.87 0.67 -11.27
CA VAL A 42 -3.54 0.50 -9.98
C VAL A 42 -5.04 0.38 -10.18
N ARG A 43 -5.65 -0.56 -9.47
CA ARG A 43 -7.10 -0.78 -9.50
C ARG A 43 -7.64 -0.96 -8.09
N GLY A 44 -8.60 -0.13 -7.72
CA GLY A 44 -9.27 -0.21 -6.42
C GLY A 44 -10.53 0.62 -6.35
N ARG A 45 -11.07 0.78 -5.13
CA ARG A 45 -12.29 1.54 -4.89
C ARG A 45 -12.09 3.03 -5.16
N ASN A 46 -11.32 3.72 -4.32
CA ASN A 46 -10.86 5.09 -4.59
C ASN A 46 -9.35 5.12 -4.78
N VAL A 47 -8.85 6.06 -5.59
CA VAL A 47 -7.40 6.26 -5.77
C VAL A 47 -7.03 7.68 -5.40
N LEU A 48 -6.17 7.83 -4.39
CA LEU A 48 -5.69 9.12 -3.91
C LEU A 48 -4.17 9.17 -4.04
N ALA A 49 -3.67 9.97 -4.97
CA ALA A 49 -2.25 10.17 -5.22
C ALA A 49 -1.79 11.54 -4.72
N GLY A 50 -0.78 11.54 -3.85
CA GLY A 50 -0.14 12.75 -3.36
C GLY A 50 0.77 13.40 -4.41
N GLU A 51 1.23 14.61 -4.10
CA GLU A 51 2.04 15.44 -5.00
C GLU A 51 3.20 14.68 -5.65
N ALA A 52 3.35 14.83 -6.97
CA ALA A 52 4.41 14.24 -7.78
C ALA A 52 4.51 12.70 -7.66
N ALA A 53 3.37 12.02 -7.51
CA ALA A 53 3.32 10.57 -7.66
C ALA A 53 3.37 10.18 -9.15
N GLU A 54 4.10 9.12 -9.46
CA GLU A 54 4.29 8.61 -10.83
C GLU A 54 3.67 7.22 -10.96
N PHE A 55 2.91 6.99 -12.03
CA PHE A 55 2.26 5.72 -12.34
C PHE A 55 2.67 5.22 -13.72
N GLY A 56 3.31 4.05 -13.76
CA GLY A 56 3.79 3.41 -14.99
C GLY A 56 2.70 2.75 -15.82
N GLY A 57 1.55 2.44 -15.21
CA GLY A 57 0.38 1.87 -15.88
C GLY A 57 -0.87 2.75 -15.79
N ALA A 58 -2.03 2.13 -15.99
CA ALA A 58 -3.32 2.81 -15.92
C ALA A 58 -3.83 2.94 -14.48
N ILE A 59 -4.67 3.94 -14.23
CA ILE A 59 -5.42 4.07 -12.98
C ILE A 59 -6.88 3.70 -13.26
N GLU A 60 -7.41 2.72 -12.54
CA GLU A 60 -8.82 2.32 -12.56
C GLU A 60 -9.43 2.47 -11.16
N ALA A 61 -10.23 3.51 -10.96
CA ALA A 61 -10.97 3.74 -9.71
C ALA A 61 -12.46 3.46 -9.94
N ASP A 62 -13.05 2.52 -9.19
CA ASP A 62 -14.50 2.24 -9.26
C ASP A 62 -15.33 3.39 -8.67
N GLY A 63 -14.76 4.12 -7.71
CA GLY A 63 -15.26 5.32 -7.07
C GLY A 63 -14.56 6.57 -7.59
N ASP A 64 -14.03 7.37 -6.65
CA ASP A 64 -13.38 8.65 -6.92
C ASP A 64 -11.88 8.49 -7.19
N CYS A 65 -11.34 9.37 -8.04
CA CYS A 65 -9.91 9.46 -8.29
C CYS A 65 -9.42 10.87 -8.03
N ARG A 66 -8.35 10.98 -7.24
CA ARG A 66 -7.75 12.25 -6.87
C ARG A 66 -6.25 12.21 -7.12
N LEU A 67 -5.79 13.00 -8.09
CA LEU A 67 -4.37 13.19 -8.39
C LEU A 67 -3.97 14.58 -7.94
N ASP A 68 -3.03 14.70 -7.01
CA ASP A 68 -2.52 16.00 -6.59
C ASP A 68 -1.56 16.60 -7.64
N MET A 69 -1.01 17.78 -7.35
CA MET A 69 -0.16 18.50 -8.30
C MET A 69 1.03 17.65 -8.80
N TRP A 70 1.41 17.86 -10.07
CA TRP A 70 2.57 17.22 -10.70
C TRP A 70 2.55 15.69 -10.78
N CYS A 71 1.41 15.04 -10.57
CA CYS A 71 1.34 13.60 -10.83
C CYS A 71 1.55 13.30 -12.33
N ASP A 72 2.15 12.15 -12.60
CA ASP A 72 2.40 11.66 -13.96
C ASP A 72 1.79 10.25 -14.08
N VAL A 73 0.92 10.05 -15.06
CA VAL A 73 0.30 8.75 -15.35
C VAL A 73 0.57 8.40 -16.80
N VAL A 74 1.32 7.31 -17.01
CA VAL A 74 1.78 6.92 -18.35
C VAL A 74 0.61 6.48 -19.25
N GLU A 75 -0.37 5.77 -18.69
CA GLU A 75 -1.50 5.23 -19.46
C GLU A 75 -2.83 5.96 -19.14
N ASN A 76 -3.95 5.23 -19.14
CA ASN A 76 -5.28 5.80 -18.99
C ASN A 76 -5.66 6.04 -17.54
N VAL A 77 -6.55 7.00 -17.31
CA VAL A 77 -7.19 7.21 -16.01
C VAL A 77 -8.70 7.01 -16.20
N LEU A 78 -9.24 5.98 -15.58
CA LEU A 78 -10.65 5.57 -15.65
C LEU A 78 -11.28 5.71 -14.27
N VAL A 79 -12.33 6.51 -14.17
CA VAL A 79 -12.95 6.90 -12.89
C VAL A 79 -14.46 6.64 -12.95
N GLY A 80 -14.95 5.81 -12.04
CA GLY A 80 -16.35 5.39 -11.96
C GLY A 80 -17.29 6.42 -11.34
N GLN A 81 -16.76 7.38 -10.57
CA GLN A 81 -17.47 8.52 -10.01
C GLN A 81 -16.77 9.83 -10.36
N ASP A 82 -16.32 10.60 -9.37
CA ASP A 82 -15.81 11.95 -9.57
C ASP A 82 -14.28 11.97 -9.63
N ALA A 83 -13.72 12.84 -10.47
CA ALA A 83 -12.29 12.99 -10.65
C ALA A 83 -11.80 14.39 -10.25
N TYR A 84 -10.71 14.42 -9.50
CA TYR A 84 -10.06 15.64 -9.01
C TYR A 84 -8.60 15.64 -9.46
N ILE A 85 -8.31 16.40 -10.51
CA ILE A 85 -6.99 16.44 -11.14
C ILE A 85 -6.29 17.74 -10.81
N GLY A 86 -5.17 17.66 -10.08
CA GLY A 86 -4.37 18.79 -9.62
C GLY A 86 -3.64 19.53 -10.74
N GLU A 87 -2.99 20.65 -10.39
CA GLU A 87 -2.23 21.44 -11.37
C GLU A 87 -1.07 20.64 -11.96
N ARG A 88 -0.80 20.84 -13.26
CA ARG A 88 0.35 20.27 -13.97
C ARG A 88 0.45 18.75 -13.87
N VAL A 89 -0.68 18.08 -13.75
CA VAL A 89 -0.77 16.63 -13.93
C VAL A 89 -0.58 16.31 -15.41
N HIS A 90 0.19 15.27 -15.70
CA HIS A 90 0.32 14.69 -17.03
C HIS A 90 -0.34 13.32 -17.08
N ILE A 91 -1.15 13.09 -18.11
CA ILE A 91 -1.79 11.82 -18.43
C ILE A 91 -1.42 11.46 -19.87
N GLY A 92 -0.56 10.46 -20.06
CA GLY A 92 -0.11 9.97 -21.36
C GLY A 92 -1.21 9.25 -22.15
N GLY A 93 -2.22 8.70 -21.47
CA GLY A 93 -3.38 8.10 -22.09
C GLY A 93 -4.60 9.02 -22.15
N ARG A 94 -5.77 8.40 -21.95
CA ARG A 94 -7.08 9.05 -21.97
C ARG A 94 -7.64 9.14 -20.57
N LEU A 95 -8.28 10.27 -20.25
CA LEU A 95 -9.03 10.45 -19.00
C LEU A 95 -10.52 10.21 -19.25
N LYS A 96 -11.14 9.27 -18.54
CA LYS A 96 -12.59 9.02 -18.60
C LYS A 96 -13.20 9.06 -17.21
N VAL A 97 -14.22 9.89 -17.07
CA VAL A 97 -14.87 10.15 -15.78
C VAL A 97 -16.37 9.96 -15.94
N ALA A 98 -16.96 9.07 -15.16
CA ALA A 98 -18.39 8.81 -15.21
C ALA A 98 -19.23 9.87 -14.46
N GLY A 99 -18.63 10.58 -13.50
CA GLY A 99 -19.22 11.69 -12.76
C GLY A 99 -18.66 13.05 -13.15
N ASP A 100 -18.51 13.92 -12.16
CA ASP A 100 -18.00 15.28 -12.28
C ASP A 100 -16.46 15.29 -12.37
N LEU A 101 -15.91 16.28 -13.07
CA LEU A 101 -14.47 16.46 -13.24
C LEU A 101 -14.06 17.86 -12.79
N ASP A 102 -13.31 17.91 -11.68
CA ASP A 102 -12.54 19.08 -11.27
C ASP A 102 -11.12 18.97 -11.83
N ILE A 103 -10.71 19.95 -12.63
CA ILE A 103 -9.39 19.94 -13.29
C ILE A 103 -8.64 21.25 -13.05
N GLY A 104 -7.39 21.12 -12.59
CA GLY A 104 -6.49 22.23 -12.30
C GLY A 104 -5.89 22.88 -13.53
N ASP A 105 -4.99 23.84 -13.27
CA ASP A 105 -4.29 24.58 -14.32
C ASP A 105 -3.16 23.75 -14.94
N ASP A 106 -2.88 23.98 -16.22
CA ASP A 106 -1.77 23.36 -16.97
C ASP A 106 -1.77 21.81 -16.99
N VAL A 107 -2.94 21.16 -16.91
CA VAL A 107 -3.06 19.71 -17.04
C VAL A 107 -2.92 19.28 -18.51
N GLU A 108 -2.07 18.28 -18.76
CA GLU A 108 -1.81 17.70 -20.08
C GLU A 108 -2.41 16.29 -20.17
N ILE A 109 -3.24 16.05 -21.19
CA ILE A 109 -3.88 14.75 -21.45
C ILE A 109 -3.70 14.44 -22.93
N GLU A 110 -2.82 13.49 -23.26
CA GLU A 110 -2.36 13.30 -24.64
C GLU A 110 -3.45 12.75 -25.58
N GLU A 111 -4.26 11.80 -25.10
CA GLU A 111 -5.37 11.23 -25.90
C GLU A 111 -6.71 11.95 -25.70
N GLY A 112 -6.74 13.02 -24.90
CA GLY A 112 -7.94 13.79 -24.54
C GLY A 112 -8.76 13.18 -23.39
N PHE A 113 -9.86 13.84 -23.03
CA PHE A 113 -10.70 13.47 -21.89
C PHE A 113 -12.20 13.45 -22.21
N GLU A 114 -12.94 12.64 -21.47
CA GLU A 114 -14.40 12.52 -21.51
C GLU A 114 -14.94 12.50 -20.07
N ALA A 115 -15.91 13.37 -19.78
CA ALA A 115 -16.62 13.40 -18.51
C ALA A 115 -18.13 13.44 -18.78
N ASN A 116 -18.90 12.60 -18.08
CA ASN A 116 -20.36 12.57 -18.21
C ASN A 116 -21.07 13.60 -17.33
N GLY A 117 -20.41 14.06 -16.26
CA GLY A 117 -20.88 15.11 -15.35
C GLY A 117 -20.41 16.51 -15.71
N TRP A 118 -20.35 17.38 -14.72
CA TRP A 118 -19.89 18.76 -14.85
C TRP A 118 -18.38 18.83 -14.89
N ILE A 119 -17.85 19.58 -15.85
CA ILE A 119 -16.42 19.89 -15.92
C ILE A 119 -16.20 21.28 -15.34
N VAL A 120 -15.44 21.37 -14.24
CA VAL A 120 -15.10 22.61 -13.57
C VAL A 120 -13.59 22.80 -13.61
N ILE A 121 -13.15 23.88 -14.25
CA ILE A 121 -11.73 24.25 -14.29
C ILE A 121 -11.41 25.09 -13.05
N ARG A 122 -10.78 24.46 -12.06
CA ARG A 122 -10.31 25.04 -10.81
C ARG A 122 -9.24 24.12 -10.25
N ASN A 123 -8.19 24.66 -9.64
CA ASN A 123 -7.26 23.81 -8.91
C ASN A 123 -8.02 23.13 -7.74
N PRO A 124 -8.20 21.79 -7.75
CA PRO A 124 -8.81 21.12 -6.62
C PRO A 124 -7.93 21.32 -5.40
N MET A 125 -8.51 21.86 -4.32
CA MET A 125 -7.83 22.07 -3.04
C MET A 125 -7.07 20.80 -2.64
N PRO A 126 -5.75 20.81 -2.37
CA PRO A 126 -4.98 19.61 -2.02
C PRO A 126 -5.66 18.78 -0.94
N THR A 127 -5.54 17.45 -0.99
CA THR A 127 -6.31 16.51 -0.14
C THR A 127 -6.20 16.86 1.34
N ILE A 128 -4.98 17.15 1.80
CA ILE A 128 -4.72 17.51 3.20
C ILE A 128 -5.44 18.80 3.60
N VAL A 129 -5.50 19.78 2.70
CA VAL A 129 -6.16 21.06 2.97
C VAL A 129 -7.67 20.88 2.98
N PHE A 130 -8.22 20.07 2.07
CA PHE A 130 -9.63 19.72 2.06
C PHE A 130 -10.04 19.09 3.40
N LEU A 131 -9.29 18.11 3.88
CA LEU A 131 -9.54 17.46 5.17
C LEU A 131 -9.53 18.48 6.32
N PHE A 132 -8.52 19.35 6.41
CA PHE A 132 -8.47 20.39 7.43
C PHE A 132 -9.66 21.37 7.36
N VAL A 133 -10.06 21.76 6.15
CA VAL A 133 -11.20 22.66 5.95
C VAL A 133 -12.51 21.98 6.36
N TYR A 134 -12.68 20.70 6.01
CA TYR A 134 -13.85 19.90 6.35
C TYR A 134 -13.97 19.67 7.87
N LEU A 135 -12.89 19.25 8.52
CA LEU A 135 -12.82 19.14 9.99
C LEU A 135 -13.15 20.47 10.67
N LYS A 136 -12.55 21.56 10.21
CA LYS A 136 -12.84 22.90 10.72
C LYS A 136 -14.31 23.27 10.54
N HIS A 137 -14.93 22.88 9.42
CA HIS A 137 -16.33 23.15 9.14
C HIS A 137 -17.27 22.42 10.12
N LEU A 138 -17.03 21.13 10.35
CA LEU A 138 -17.78 20.34 11.33
C LEU A 138 -17.69 20.94 12.73
N LEU A 139 -16.49 21.33 13.16
CA LEU A 139 -16.28 22.02 14.44
C LEU A 139 -16.98 23.39 14.52
N LEU A 140 -17.07 24.12 13.39
CA LEU A 140 -17.73 25.44 13.33
C LEU A 140 -19.26 25.34 13.41
N ILE A 141 -19.84 24.28 12.85
CA ILE A 141 -21.28 24.02 12.89
C ILE A 141 -21.70 23.36 14.21
N GLY A 142 -20.72 22.92 15.02
CA GLY A 142 -20.94 22.24 16.30
C GLY A 142 -21.26 20.76 16.14
N GLU A 143 -20.96 20.17 14.98
CA GLU A 143 -20.99 18.71 14.79
C GLU A 143 -19.70 18.08 15.31
N GLU A 144 -19.43 18.28 16.60
CA GLU A 144 -18.23 17.75 17.26
C GLU A 144 -18.18 16.23 17.20
N ASP A 145 -19.33 15.55 17.27
CA ASP A 145 -19.43 14.07 17.16
C ASP A 145 -19.08 13.55 15.75
N THR A 146 -19.40 14.30 14.69
CA THR A 146 -19.03 13.93 13.31
C THR A 146 -17.56 14.24 13.06
N ALA A 147 -17.07 15.37 13.57
CA ALA A 147 -15.64 15.72 13.50
C ALA A 147 -14.78 14.70 14.24
N GLN A 148 -15.22 14.28 15.44
CA GLN A 148 -14.53 13.29 16.24
C GLN A 148 -14.54 11.94 15.54
N ARG A 149 -15.68 11.48 15.00
CA ARG A 149 -15.72 10.25 14.19
C ARG A 149 -14.82 10.29 12.96
N LEU A 150 -14.76 11.42 12.26
CA LEU A 150 -13.84 11.57 11.13
C LEU A 150 -12.37 11.52 11.58
N ILE A 151 -12.05 12.08 12.75
CA ILE A 151 -10.70 11.98 13.33
C ILE A 151 -10.45 10.54 13.76
N ASP A 152 -11.39 9.89 14.43
CA ASP A 152 -11.27 8.51 14.90
C ASP A 152 -11.13 7.57 13.70
N GLU A 153 -11.93 7.70 12.63
CA GLU A 153 -11.75 6.97 11.36
C GLU A 153 -10.40 7.21 10.68
N LEU A 154 -9.70 8.32 11.00
CA LEU A 154 -8.39 8.65 10.45
C LEU A 154 -7.22 8.32 11.40
N VAL A 155 -7.50 7.96 12.66
CA VAL A 155 -6.51 7.85 13.74
C VAL A 155 -6.64 6.56 14.55
N ASP A 156 -7.81 5.93 14.58
CA ASP A 156 -8.16 4.71 15.30
C ASP A 156 -8.93 3.73 14.36
N ASP A 157 -8.24 2.68 13.89
CA ASP A 157 -8.73 1.64 12.97
C ASP A 157 -9.80 0.68 13.56
N GLU A 158 -10.55 1.03 14.61
CA GLU A 158 -11.29 0.01 15.39
C GLU A 158 -12.82 -0.03 15.28
N ASP A 159 -13.53 0.94 14.69
CA ASP A 159 -15.02 0.95 14.83
C ASP A 159 -15.83 1.43 13.59
N GLY A 160 -15.50 0.94 12.40
CA GLY A 160 -16.40 0.96 11.24
C GLY A 160 -16.55 -0.44 10.67
N GLU A 161 -17.77 -0.85 10.25
CA GLU A 161 -17.92 -2.03 9.37
C GLU A 161 -16.81 -2.00 8.30
N PRO A 162 -16.03 -3.08 8.07
CA PRO A 162 -14.80 -2.97 7.32
C PRO A 162 -15.13 -2.67 5.86
N ASP A 163 -15.08 -1.40 5.51
CA ASP A 163 -14.51 -1.00 4.25
C ASP A 163 -13.11 -1.63 4.22
N ALA A 164 -12.81 -2.38 3.16
CA ALA A 164 -11.55 -3.10 3.05
C ALA A 164 -10.37 -2.17 3.36
N GLU A 165 -9.44 -2.65 4.19
CA GLU A 165 -8.27 -1.88 4.62
C GLU A 165 -7.54 -1.29 3.40
N PRO A 166 -7.13 -0.01 3.44
CA PRO A 166 -6.56 0.61 2.26
C PRO A 166 -5.15 0.08 1.97
N LEU A 167 -4.84 -0.01 0.68
CA LEU A 167 -3.47 -0.11 0.23
C LEU A 167 -2.78 1.23 0.44
N VAL A 168 -1.75 1.26 1.27
CA VAL A 168 -0.98 2.47 1.58
C VAL A 168 0.43 2.34 1.04
N ILE A 169 0.76 3.18 0.07
CA ILE A 169 2.12 3.35 -0.44
C ILE A 169 2.72 4.61 0.20
N PRO A 170 3.74 4.50 1.06
CA PRO A 170 4.27 5.63 1.82
C PRO A 170 5.04 6.59 0.90
N ARG A 171 5.36 7.78 1.42
CA ARG A 171 6.06 8.81 0.63
C ARG A 171 7.44 8.35 0.17
N ASN A 172 7.83 8.73 -1.05
CA ASN A 172 9.13 8.35 -1.65
C ASN A 172 9.32 6.83 -1.79
N ALA A 173 8.23 6.06 -1.88
CA ALA A 173 8.29 4.64 -2.15
C ALA A 173 8.56 4.38 -3.63
N THR A 174 9.12 3.20 -3.93
CA THR A 174 9.16 2.65 -5.30
C THR A 174 8.52 1.28 -5.26
N VAL A 175 7.39 1.10 -5.94
CA VAL A 175 6.63 -0.15 -5.99
C VAL A 175 6.57 -0.63 -7.44
N GLY A 176 7.13 -1.79 -7.73
CA GLY A 176 7.21 -2.33 -9.09
C GLY A 176 7.50 -3.83 -9.10
N ASP A 177 7.51 -4.42 -10.30
CA ASP A 177 7.63 -5.88 -10.51
C ASP A 177 8.96 -6.43 -9.98
N ASP A 178 10.03 -5.64 -10.09
CA ASP A 178 11.35 -6.02 -9.58
C ASP A 178 11.45 -5.86 -8.05
N ALA A 179 10.83 -4.82 -7.50
CA ALA A 179 11.02 -4.45 -6.10
C ALA A 179 9.97 -3.50 -5.54
N TRP A 180 9.65 -3.73 -4.28
CA TRP A 180 8.93 -2.82 -3.40
C TRP A 180 9.94 -2.24 -2.43
N ARG A 181 10.25 -0.94 -2.54
CA ARG A 181 11.29 -0.26 -1.75
C ARG A 181 10.68 0.88 -0.97
N VAL A 182 10.73 0.77 0.34
CA VAL A 182 10.28 1.79 1.28
C VAL A 182 11.34 2.03 2.35
N SER A 183 11.34 3.23 2.94
CA SER A 183 12.21 3.56 4.07
C SER A 183 11.55 3.35 5.42
N THR A 184 10.27 2.99 5.41
CA THR A 184 9.37 2.78 6.53
C THR A 184 9.23 1.28 6.82
N PRO A 185 8.53 0.90 7.90
CA PRO A 185 7.98 -0.44 8.05
C PRO A 185 7.10 -0.85 6.86
N ALA A 186 6.94 -2.16 6.68
CA ALA A 186 6.05 -2.74 5.69
C ALA A 186 5.25 -3.88 6.32
N THR A 187 3.93 -3.75 6.30
CA THR A 187 2.96 -4.78 6.70
C THR A 187 2.25 -5.29 5.45
N ILE A 188 2.26 -6.60 5.27
CA ILE A 188 1.52 -7.32 4.25
C ILE A 188 0.50 -8.19 4.98
N GLY A 189 -0.78 -8.02 4.66
CA GLY A 189 -1.89 -8.78 5.24
C GLY A 189 -1.93 -10.23 4.78
N ASP A 190 -3.07 -10.87 4.96
CA ASP A 190 -3.29 -12.29 4.70
C ASP A 190 -3.66 -12.55 3.23
N ASP A 191 -3.52 -13.80 2.77
CA ASP A 191 -3.94 -14.26 1.43
C ASP A 191 -3.37 -13.42 0.25
N CYS A 192 -2.26 -12.71 0.46
CA CYS A 192 -1.69 -11.81 -0.54
C CYS A 192 -0.85 -12.54 -1.58
N ARG A 193 -0.86 -12.04 -2.82
CA ARG A 193 0.00 -12.55 -3.91
C ARG A 193 0.84 -11.42 -4.49
N LEU A 194 2.12 -11.39 -4.12
CA LEU A 194 3.00 -10.27 -4.44
C LEU A 194 4.16 -10.69 -5.36
N HIS A 195 4.42 -9.87 -6.38
CA HIS A 195 5.62 -9.98 -7.23
C HIS A 195 6.61 -8.90 -6.86
N GLY A 196 7.89 -9.28 -6.84
CA GLY A 196 9.00 -8.37 -6.57
C GLY A 196 9.61 -8.50 -5.18
N ASN A 197 10.81 -7.95 -5.05
CA ASN A 197 11.59 -8.01 -3.81
C ASN A 197 11.17 -6.90 -2.84
N VAL A 198 10.70 -7.26 -1.65
CA VAL A 198 10.30 -6.31 -0.62
C VAL A 198 11.52 -5.83 0.17
N ARG A 199 11.69 -4.50 0.27
CA ARG A 199 12.77 -3.83 0.99
C ARG A 199 12.20 -2.73 1.88
N ALA A 200 12.32 -2.90 3.18
CA ALA A 200 11.73 -2.01 4.16
C ALA A 200 12.62 -1.84 5.41
N GLU A 201 12.15 -1.06 6.39
CA GLU A 201 12.77 -0.99 7.71
C GLU A 201 12.59 -2.31 8.47
N THR A 202 11.34 -2.73 8.65
CA THR A 202 10.89 -4.06 9.10
C THR A 202 9.91 -4.61 8.07
N VAL A 203 9.73 -5.93 8.03
CA VAL A 203 8.73 -6.56 7.16
C VAL A 203 7.91 -7.57 7.96
N ASP A 204 6.60 -7.34 8.04
CA ASP A 204 5.66 -8.27 8.64
C ASP A 204 4.74 -8.79 7.54
N VAL A 205 4.74 -10.10 7.32
CA VAL A 205 3.88 -10.77 6.34
C VAL A 205 2.87 -11.64 7.06
N GLY A 206 1.60 -11.50 6.72
CA GLY A 206 0.49 -12.28 7.24
C GLY A 206 0.51 -13.74 6.79
N ALA A 207 -0.61 -14.42 7.02
CA ALA A 207 -0.82 -15.82 6.73
C ALA A 207 -1.14 -16.08 5.25
N ASP A 208 -0.90 -17.33 4.81
CA ASP A 208 -1.31 -17.87 3.50
C ASP A 208 -0.86 -17.05 2.27
N CYS A 209 0.19 -16.24 2.42
CA CYS A 209 0.69 -15.37 1.35
C CYS A 209 1.61 -16.12 0.38
N ASN A 210 1.69 -15.60 -0.85
CA ASN A 210 2.66 -16.05 -1.85
C ASN A 210 3.49 -14.86 -2.36
N VAL A 211 4.74 -14.75 -1.89
CA VAL A 211 5.67 -13.70 -2.29
C VAL A 211 6.68 -14.24 -3.30
N PHE A 212 6.55 -13.81 -4.55
CA PHE A 212 7.44 -14.12 -5.67
C PHE A 212 8.64 -13.18 -5.70
N GLY A 213 9.41 -13.20 -4.62
CA GLY A 213 10.59 -12.36 -4.43
C GLY A 213 11.28 -12.63 -3.11
N SER A 214 12.36 -11.89 -2.86
CA SER A 214 13.08 -11.91 -1.58
C SER A 214 12.54 -10.83 -0.63
N LEU A 215 12.57 -11.12 0.67
CA LEU A 215 12.31 -10.15 1.73
C LEU A 215 13.64 -9.61 2.27
N ARG A 216 13.76 -8.29 2.37
CA ARG A 216 14.95 -7.68 2.95
C ARG A 216 14.61 -6.51 3.87
N ALA A 217 14.82 -6.68 5.15
CA ALA A 217 14.64 -5.64 6.14
C ALA A 217 15.97 -5.09 6.67
N ARG A 218 15.90 -3.94 7.35
CA ARG A 218 17.03 -3.45 8.17
C ARG A 218 16.96 -4.05 9.57
N GLY A 219 15.78 -4.00 10.19
CA GLY A 219 15.44 -4.71 11.42
C GLY A 219 14.73 -6.02 11.11
N ASP A 220 13.68 -6.31 11.87
CA ASP A 220 13.07 -7.63 11.96
C ASP A 220 12.22 -8.00 10.74
N VAL A 221 12.08 -9.32 10.52
CA VAL A 221 11.15 -9.89 9.54
C VAL A 221 10.31 -10.98 10.19
N THR A 222 8.99 -10.86 10.06
CA THR A 222 8.02 -11.90 10.44
C THR A 222 7.38 -12.49 9.19
N VAL A 223 7.33 -13.81 9.10
CA VAL A 223 6.62 -14.55 8.04
C VAL A 223 5.51 -15.36 8.68
N GLY A 224 4.26 -15.03 8.38
CA GLY A 224 3.06 -15.64 8.97
C GLY A 224 2.80 -17.09 8.54
N GLU A 225 1.81 -17.70 9.19
CA GLU A 225 1.48 -19.13 9.04
C GLU A 225 1.15 -19.49 7.59
N GLY A 226 1.65 -20.65 7.12
CA GLY A 226 1.36 -21.13 5.76
C GLY A 226 1.91 -20.29 4.60
N THR A 227 2.56 -19.15 4.90
CA THR A 227 3.10 -18.23 3.89
C THR A 227 4.30 -18.82 3.16
N ARG A 228 4.34 -18.61 1.84
CA ARG A 228 5.39 -19.06 0.95
C ARG A 228 6.22 -17.90 0.41
N ILE A 229 7.50 -17.88 0.76
CA ILE A 229 8.49 -16.94 0.23
C ILE A 229 9.37 -17.66 -0.79
N HIS A 230 9.35 -17.18 -2.04
CA HIS A 230 10.09 -17.82 -3.13
C HIS A 230 11.57 -17.43 -3.21
N GLY A 231 11.92 -16.29 -2.62
CA GLY A 231 13.30 -15.78 -2.56
C GLY A 231 13.94 -15.98 -1.20
N ASP A 232 14.97 -15.17 -0.97
CA ASP A 232 15.73 -15.14 0.28
C ASP A 232 15.04 -14.25 1.32
N VAL A 233 15.25 -14.54 2.59
CA VAL A 233 14.88 -13.66 3.70
C VAL A 233 16.16 -13.15 4.36
N THR A 234 16.34 -11.83 4.41
CA THR A 234 17.57 -11.24 4.95
C THR A 234 17.30 -9.99 5.77
N THR A 235 17.76 -9.98 7.01
CA THR A 235 17.84 -8.77 7.84
C THR A 235 19.25 -8.21 7.83
N ARG A 236 19.44 -6.97 8.30
CA ARG A 236 20.79 -6.41 8.49
C ARG A 236 21.22 -6.50 9.96
N ASP A 237 20.36 -6.01 10.85
CA ASP A 237 20.61 -5.86 12.28
C ASP A 237 19.31 -6.24 13.05
N GLY A 238 18.69 -7.36 12.68
CA GLY A 238 17.38 -7.76 13.21
C GLY A 238 17.10 -9.25 13.09
N ASP A 239 16.01 -9.66 13.72
CA ASP A 239 15.65 -11.06 13.89
C ASP A 239 14.69 -11.53 12.82
N VAL A 240 14.63 -12.85 12.61
CA VAL A 240 13.65 -13.45 11.69
C VAL A 240 12.77 -14.41 12.48
N VAL A 241 11.46 -14.24 12.37
CA VAL A 241 10.45 -15.14 12.90
C VAL A 241 9.71 -15.78 11.73
N ILE A 242 9.67 -17.11 11.71
CA ILE A 242 8.95 -17.90 10.72
C ILE A 242 7.88 -18.67 11.46
N GLU A 243 6.62 -18.31 11.27
CA GLU A 243 5.47 -18.94 11.92
C GLU A 243 5.22 -20.37 11.38
N PRO A 244 4.34 -21.16 12.04
CA PRO A 244 4.06 -22.53 11.64
C PRO A 244 3.73 -22.73 10.16
N ASP A 245 4.09 -23.88 9.61
CA ASP A 245 3.75 -24.29 8.22
C ASP A 245 4.25 -23.34 7.10
N ALA A 246 4.95 -22.26 7.44
CA ALA A 246 5.52 -21.32 6.48
C ALA A 246 6.70 -21.95 5.74
N ARG A 247 6.91 -21.54 4.49
CA ARG A 247 7.95 -22.10 3.63
C ARG A 247 8.78 -21.03 2.93
N ILE A 248 10.09 -21.06 3.19
CA ILE A 248 11.09 -20.23 2.52
C ILE A 248 11.89 -21.08 1.55
N LEU A 249 11.88 -20.73 0.26
CA LEU A 249 12.62 -21.46 -0.76
C LEU A 249 14.08 -21.03 -0.89
N GLY A 250 14.40 -19.80 -0.49
CA GLY A 250 15.74 -19.22 -0.53
C GLY A 250 16.54 -19.39 0.76
N ASP A 251 17.64 -18.64 0.83
CA ASP A 251 18.50 -18.56 2.02
C ASP A 251 17.86 -17.65 3.09
N VAL A 252 18.15 -17.93 4.36
CA VAL A 252 17.78 -17.09 5.50
C VAL A 252 19.04 -16.55 6.17
N SER A 253 19.10 -15.23 6.36
CA SER A 253 20.24 -14.56 7.01
C SER A 253 19.75 -13.51 8.01
N CYS A 254 20.11 -13.66 9.29
CA CYS A 254 19.66 -12.78 10.37
C CYS A 254 20.56 -12.80 11.61
N ASP A 255 20.22 -12.00 12.63
CA ASP A 255 20.85 -12.06 13.95
C ASP A 255 20.34 -13.29 14.71
N ASP A 256 19.13 -13.24 15.28
CA ASP A 256 18.46 -14.40 15.87
C ASP A 256 17.39 -14.96 14.91
N LEU A 257 17.13 -16.28 14.99
CA LEU A 257 16.15 -16.97 14.14
C LEU A 257 15.20 -17.82 15.00
N GLU A 258 13.90 -17.55 14.90
CA GLU A 258 12.84 -18.37 15.44
C GLU A 258 12.09 -19.10 14.31
N ILE A 259 11.98 -20.42 14.43
CA ILE A 259 11.29 -21.27 13.46
C ILE A 259 10.15 -21.99 14.16
N GLY A 260 8.93 -21.74 13.69
CA GLY A 260 7.72 -22.39 14.13
C GLY A 260 7.66 -23.87 13.77
N PRO A 261 6.74 -24.63 14.39
CA PRO A 261 6.50 -26.02 14.03
C PRO A 261 6.18 -26.20 12.54
N ASP A 262 6.71 -27.26 11.94
CA ASP A 262 6.46 -27.66 10.54
C ASP A 262 6.84 -26.63 9.46
N ALA A 263 7.48 -25.51 9.83
CA ALA A 263 8.04 -24.57 8.89
C ALA A 263 9.26 -25.15 8.14
N GLU A 264 9.36 -24.84 6.84
CA GLU A 264 10.37 -25.37 5.93
C GLU A 264 11.28 -24.26 5.37
N ILE A 265 12.60 -24.47 5.44
CA ILE A 265 13.59 -23.63 4.77
C ILE A 265 14.41 -24.52 3.82
N ASP A 266 14.27 -24.32 2.52
CA ASP A 266 14.97 -25.13 1.50
C ASP A 266 16.42 -24.67 1.27
N GLY A 267 16.73 -23.40 1.57
CA GLY A 267 18.05 -22.82 1.38
C GLY A 267 19.00 -22.95 2.58
N THR A 268 20.04 -22.13 2.59
CA THR A 268 21.04 -22.07 3.66
C THR A 268 20.61 -21.11 4.75
N ILE A 269 20.71 -21.56 6.00
CA ILE A 269 20.48 -20.72 7.18
C ILE A 269 21.81 -20.14 7.69
N ARG A 270 21.85 -18.82 7.91
CA ARG A 270 22.95 -18.08 8.54
C ARG A 270 22.40 -17.16 9.63
N ALA A 271 22.48 -17.61 10.87
CA ALA A 271 22.19 -16.77 12.04
C ALA A 271 23.49 -16.44 12.77
N ASP A 272 23.72 -15.19 13.12
CA ASP A 272 24.88 -14.76 13.92
C ASP A 272 24.67 -15.03 15.42
N GLY A 273 23.42 -15.11 15.87
CA GLY A 273 22.97 -15.34 17.24
C GLY A 273 22.36 -16.73 17.49
N GLU A 274 21.25 -16.77 18.23
CA GLU A 274 20.50 -17.96 18.63
C GLU A 274 19.54 -18.43 17.53
N ILE A 275 19.41 -19.76 17.42
CA ILE A 275 18.39 -20.40 16.57
C ILE A 275 17.46 -21.20 17.48
N THR A 276 16.20 -20.81 17.54
CA THR A 276 15.15 -21.49 18.28
C THR A 276 14.21 -22.21 17.32
N MET A 277 13.91 -23.49 17.62
CA MET A 277 12.97 -24.29 16.84
C MET A 277 11.80 -24.72 17.73
N GLY A 278 10.61 -24.23 17.39
CA GLY A 278 9.35 -24.68 17.94
C GLY A 278 9.10 -26.15 17.61
N THR A 279 8.56 -26.90 18.57
CA THR A 279 8.17 -28.30 18.34
C THR A 279 6.69 -28.43 18.62
N THR A 280 5.95 -29.12 17.73
CA THR A 280 4.57 -29.51 18.02
C THR A 280 4.56 -30.41 19.25
N GLU A 281 3.67 -30.14 20.21
CA GLU A 281 3.42 -31.09 21.30
C GLU A 281 3.00 -32.43 20.70
N ARG A 282 3.75 -33.50 20.98
CA ARG A 282 3.33 -34.85 20.63
C ARG A 282 2.02 -35.15 21.36
N GLU A 283 0.92 -35.28 20.64
CA GLU A 283 -0.29 -35.92 21.17
C GLU A 283 0.10 -37.30 21.71
N ARG A 284 0.10 -37.45 23.04
CA ARG A 284 0.25 -38.76 23.68
C ARG A 284 -1.08 -39.49 23.51
N GLU A 285 -1.06 -40.54 22.67
CA GLU A 285 -2.14 -41.55 22.53
C GLU A 285 -2.70 -42.04 23.88
#